data_AF-I2GDE0-F1
#
_entry.id   AF-I2GDE0-F1
#
_cell.length_a   1.000
_cell.length_b   1.000
_cell.length_c   1.000
_cell.angle_alpha   90.00
_cell.angle_beta   90.00
_cell.angle_gamma   90.00
#
_symmetry.space_group_name_H-M   'P 1'
#
loop_
_entity.id
_entity.type
_entity.pdbx_description
1 polymer ?
#
loop_
_entity_poly.entity_id
_entity_poly.type
_entity_poly.pdbx_seq_one_letter_code
_entity_poly.pdbx_strand_id
1 'polypeptide(L)'
;MKRTHWLTFTIALSAVSILSFGQSTTQSCTAAFLGNRMVVNEYSTTGKCVVPATSTGELSVQTVALSPKSVKALGKVPFKVAIRDKATKKLVPFSANQYRQVNIRNVLAKCQKGDHIVLMAIGNQYALPHNEILVQ
;
A
#
# COMPACT_ATOMS: atom_id res chain seq x y z
N MET A 1 -59.34 -19.50 28.68
CA MET A 1 -58.71 -18.90 27.48
C MET A 1 -57.69 -17.86 27.93
N LYS A 2 -56.39 -18.18 27.88
CA LYS A 2 -55.28 -17.26 28.25
C LYS A 2 -54.41 -17.03 27.01
N ARG A 3 -54.56 -15.87 26.37
CA ARG A 3 -53.74 -15.40 25.24
C ARG A 3 -52.77 -14.34 25.75
N THR A 4 -51.70 -14.74 26.42
CA THR A 4 -50.69 -13.79 26.94
C THR A 4 -49.32 -14.46 27.08
N HIS A 5 -48.80 -15.13 26.05
CA HIS A 5 -47.44 -15.68 26.08
C HIS A 5 -46.67 -15.51 24.76
N TRP A 6 -47.09 -14.60 23.88
CA TRP A 6 -46.49 -14.46 22.54
C TRP A 6 -45.93 -13.07 22.24
N LEU A 7 -45.40 -12.38 23.26
CA LEU A 7 -44.73 -11.07 23.09
C LEU A 7 -43.42 -10.92 23.87
N THR A 8 -42.99 -11.92 24.64
CA THR A 8 -41.77 -11.82 25.47
C THR A 8 -40.55 -12.54 24.89
N PHE A 9 -40.64 -13.14 23.69
CA PHE A 9 -39.52 -13.88 23.09
C PHE A 9 -38.73 -13.09 22.04
N THR A 10 -39.17 -11.87 21.67
CA THR A 10 -38.56 -11.10 20.58
C THR A 10 -37.56 -10.03 21.05
N ILE A 11 -37.45 -9.76 22.35
CA ILE A 11 -36.60 -8.68 22.89
C ILE A 11 -35.19 -9.18 23.29
N ALA A 12 -35.00 -10.50 23.46
CA ALA A 12 -33.72 -11.05 23.91
C ALA A 12 -32.66 -11.24 22.80
N LEU A 13 -33.01 -11.08 21.51
CA LEU A 13 -32.10 -11.36 20.39
C LEU A 13 -31.41 -10.12 19.80
N SER A 14 -31.67 -8.93 20.33
CA SER A 14 -31.15 -7.66 19.80
C SER A 14 -29.87 -7.16 20.50
N ALA A 15 -29.37 -7.87 21.52
CA ALA A 15 -28.28 -7.40 22.38
C ALA A 15 -26.86 -7.85 21.97
N VAL A 16 -26.70 -8.65 20.90
CA VAL A 16 -25.39 -9.25 20.54
C VAL A 16 -24.64 -8.46 19.45
N SER A 17 -25.18 -7.33 18.96
CA SER A 17 -24.63 -6.59 17.81
C SER A 17 -23.38 -5.75 18.11
N ILE A 18 -22.89 -5.66 19.36
CA ILE A 18 -21.95 -4.59 19.78
C ILE A 18 -20.47 -5.02 19.73
N LEU A 19 -20.14 -6.28 19.41
CA LEU A 19 -18.73 -6.69 19.28
C LEU A 19 -18.32 -6.90 17.82
N SER A 20 -18.59 -5.89 16.98
CA SER A 20 -17.88 -5.77 15.71
C SER A 20 -16.43 -5.34 16.00
N PHE A 21 -15.53 -6.30 16.21
CA PHE A 21 -14.08 -6.08 16.20
C PHE A 21 -13.61 -5.80 14.76
N GLY A 22 -14.08 -4.69 14.19
CA GLY A 22 -13.57 -4.16 12.94
C GLY A 22 -12.24 -3.46 13.22
N GLN A 23 -11.14 -4.07 12.77
CA GLN A 23 -9.77 -3.51 12.71
C GLN A 23 -8.90 -3.67 13.97
N SER A 24 -8.70 -4.90 14.44
CA SER A 24 -7.54 -5.24 15.29
C SER A 24 -6.30 -5.60 14.45
N THR A 25 -5.77 -4.64 13.67
CA THR A 25 -4.35 -4.67 13.26
C THR A 25 -3.85 -3.23 13.17
N THR A 26 -2.88 -2.87 14.00
CA THR A 26 -2.11 -1.62 13.84
C THR A 26 -1.30 -1.73 12.56
N GLN A 27 -1.88 -1.35 11.42
CA GLN A 27 -1.16 -1.30 10.15
C GLN A 27 -0.11 -0.19 10.21
N SER A 28 1.15 -0.57 10.08
CA SER A 28 2.25 0.36 9.92
C SER A 28 2.14 1.01 8.54
N CYS A 29 1.92 2.32 8.50
CA CYS A 29 1.94 3.09 7.26
C CYS A 29 3.32 2.97 6.60
N THR A 30 3.33 2.74 5.29
CA THR A 30 4.55 2.66 4.49
C THR A 30 4.46 3.56 3.26
N ALA A 31 5.62 4.01 2.78
CA ALA A 31 5.73 4.77 1.55
C ALA A 31 6.92 4.30 0.72
N ALA A 32 6.87 4.55 -0.59
CA ALA A 32 7.98 4.33 -1.49
C ALA A 32 8.97 5.49 -1.41
N PHE A 33 10.26 5.18 -1.38
CA PHE A 33 11.36 6.15 -1.38
C PHE A 33 12.35 5.83 -2.49
N LEU A 34 12.82 6.88 -3.18
CA LEU A 34 13.97 6.83 -4.07
C LEU A 34 15.13 7.56 -3.40
N GLY A 35 16.13 6.80 -2.94
CA GLY A 35 17.12 7.30 -2.00
C GLY A 35 16.43 7.73 -0.70
N ASN A 36 16.63 9.00 -0.30
CA ASN A 36 16.02 9.58 0.90
C ASN A 36 14.74 10.38 0.61
N ARG A 37 14.32 10.46 -0.66
CA ARG A 37 13.15 11.21 -1.07
C ARG A 37 11.95 10.29 -1.21
N MET A 38 10.83 10.64 -0.59
CA MET A 38 9.58 9.93 -0.84
C MET A 38 9.13 10.15 -2.28
N VAL A 39 8.64 9.08 -2.93
CA VAL A 39 8.26 9.14 -4.34
C VAL A 39 6.96 9.91 -4.53
N VAL A 40 5.98 9.72 -3.65
CA VAL A 40 4.74 10.49 -3.68
C VAL A 40 5.03 11.95 -3.35
N ASN A 41 4.44 12.88 -4.11
CA ASN A 41 4.58 14.31 -3.86
C ASN A 41 3.83 14.78 -2.60
N GLU A 42 2.70 14.16 -2.29
CA GLU A 42 1.86 14.43 -1.14
C GLU A 42 1.26 13.11 -0.64
N TYR A 43 1.32 12.84 0.66
CA TYR A 43 0.72 11.64 1.23
C TYR A 43 -0.79 11.84 1.45
N SER A 44 -1.55 11.88 0.36
CA SER A 44 -2.99 12.13 0.32
C SER A 44 -3.65 11.25 -0.74
N THR A 45 -4.99 11.17 -0.78
CA THR A 45 -5.71 10.37 -1.79
C THR A 45 -5.50 10.85 -3.23
N THR A 46 -5.01 12.08 -3.42
CA THR A 46 -4.71 12.70 -4.72
C THR A 46 -3.22 12.75 -5.04
N GLY A 47 -2.38 12.27 -4.11
CA GLY A 47 -0.94 12.18 -4.25
C GLY A 47 -0.51 11.40 -5.50
N LYS A 48 0.50 11.93 -6.21
CA LYS A 48 1.04 11.35 -7.44
C LYS A 48 2.42 10.77 -7.18
N CYS A 49 2.62 9.53 -7.61
CA CYS A 49 3.91 8.87 -7.64
C CYS A 49 4.44 8.84 -9.07
N VAL A 50 5.49 9.61 -9.34
CA VAL A 50 6.07 9.71 -10.69
C VAL A 50 7.59 9.73 -10.59
N VAL A 51 8.23 8.99 -11.49
CA VAL A 51 9.69 9.00 -11.65
C VAL A 51 10.05 9.13 -13.14
N PRO A 52 11.04 9.96 -13.51
CA PRO A 52 11.60 9.95 -14.85
C PRO A 52 12.20 8.59 -15.22
N ALA A 53 12.11 8.17 -16.48
CA ALA A 53 12.77 6.97 -16.99
C ALA A 53 14.30 6.96 -16.80
N THR A 54 14.91 8.13 -16.59
CA THR A 54 16.34 8.33 -16.32
C THR A 54 16.69 8.35 -14.84
N SER A 55 15.73 8.08 -13.95
CA SER A 55 15.94 8.11 -12.50
C SER A 55 17.03 7.13 -12.05
N THR A 56 17.70 7.49 -10.95
CA THR A 56 18.84 6.74 -10.42
C THR A 56 18.72 6.64 -8.90
N GLY A 57 19.41 5.66 -8.31
CA GLY A 57 19.42 5.43 -6.87
C GLY A 57 18.64 4.18 -6.46
N GLU A 58 18.45 4.05 -5.15
CA GLU A 58 17.82 2.88 -4.54
C GLU A 58 16.34 3.13 -4.28
N LEU A 59 15.49 2.33 -4.91
CA LEU A 59 14.06 2.27 -4.63
C LEU A 59 13.82 1.37 -3.42
N SER A 60 13.08 1.85 -2.43
CA SER A 60 12.76 1.11 -1.21
C SER A 60 11.33 1.40 -0.75
N VAL A 61 10.76 0.48 0.03
CA VAL A 61 9.53 0.72 0.80
C VAL A 61 9.93 0.84 2.26
N GLN A 62 9.45 1.88 2.93
CA GLN A 62 9.81 2.15 4.32
C GLN A 62 8.56 2.45 5.15
N THR A 63 8.56 2.02 6.41
CA THR A 63 7.59 2.51 7.39
C THR A 63 7.80 4.00 7.63
N VAL A 64 6.70 4.70 7.84
CA VAL A 64 6.69 6.15 8.01
C VAL A 64 5.94 6.57 9.27
N ALA A 65 6.50 7.54 9.98
CA ALA A 65 5.75 8.36 10.91
C ALA A 65 5.22 9.58 10.14
N LEU A 66 3.90 9.67 10.01
CA LEU A 66 3.21 10.79 9.40
C LEU A 66 2.87 11.81 10.49
N SER A 67 3.22 13.08 10.25
CA SER A 67 2.69 14.21 11.00
C SER A 67 2.08 15.21 10.01
N PRO A 68 1.24 16.16 10.47
CA PRO A 68 0.67 17.18 9.58
C PRO A 68 1.71 18.00 8.81
N LYS A 69 2.97 18.05 9.27
CA LYS A 69 4.02 18.91 8.72
C LYS A 69 5.19 18.15 8.11
N SER A 70 5.30 16.85 8.35
CA SER A 70 6.48 16.09 7.93
C SER A 70 6.19 14.60 7.86
N VAL A 71 6.96 13.94 7.01
CA VAL A 71 7.03 12.48 6.98
C VAL A 71 8.45 12.04 7.30
N LYS A 72 8.56 11.15 8.29
CA LYS A 72 9.84 10.59 8.73
C LYS A 72 9.89 9.11 8.37
N ALA A 73 10.89 8.71 7.60
CA ALA A 73 11.20 7.30 7.36
C ALA A 73 11.74 6.65 8.65
N LEU A 74 11.23 5.47 8.98
CA LEU A 74 11.58 4.74 10.20
C LEU A 74 12.39 3.47 9.92
N GLY A 75 12.02 2.69 8.89
CA GLY A 75 12.75 1.49 8.54
C GLY A 75 12.27 0.83 7.24
N LYS A 76 13.20 0.17 6.53
CA LYS A 76 12.91 -0.53 5.27
C LYS A 76 12.14 -1.83 5.54
N VAL A 77 11.12 -2.10 4.72
CA VAL A 77 10.31 -3.32 4.77
C VAL A 77 10.55 -4.19 3.53
N PRO A 78 10.37 -5.52 3.61
CA PRO A 78 10.43 -6.38 2.43
C PRO A 78 9.27 -6.10 1.47
N PHE A 79 9.55 -6.11 0.17
CA PHE A 79 8.56 -5.91 -0.90
C PHE A 79 8.93 -6.69 -2.17
N LYS A 80 7.93 -6.91 -3.03
CA LYS A 80 8.10 -7.39 -4.41
C LYS A 80 7.86 -6.25 -5.39
N VAL A 81 8.39 -6.41 -6.60
CA VAL A 81 8.24 -5.45 -7.70
C VAL A 81 7.56 -6.13 -8.89
N ALA A 82 6.58 -5.45 -9.47
CA ALA A 82 5.97 -5.78 -10.74
C ALA A 82 5.89 -4.54 -11.63
N ILE A 83 5.64 -4.75 -12.91
CA ILE A 83 5.45 -3.70 -13.91
C ILE A 83 4.04 -3.88 -14.47
N ARG A 84 3.24 -2.81 -14.39
CA ARG A 84 1.95 -2.73 -15.08
C ARG A 84 2.17 -2.03 -16.40
N ASP A 85 2.06 -2.81 -17.48
CA ASP A 85 2.21 -2.31 -18.84
C ASP A 85 1.10 -1.31 -19.19
N LYS A 86 1.48 -0.17 -19.77
CA LYS A 86 0.53 0.92 -20.03
C LYS A 86 -0.56 0.56 -21.05
N ALA A 87 -0.23 -0.27 -22.04
CA ALA A 87 -1.07 -0.54 -23.20
C ALA A 87 -2.07 -1.66 -22.89
N THR A 88 -1.58 -2.73 -22.30
CA THR A 88 -2.32 -3.96 -22.01
C THR A 88 -2.84 -4.03 -20.59
N LYS A 89 -2.35 -3.16 -19.69
CA LYS A 89 -2.65 -3.16 -18.24
C LYS A 89 -2.24 -4.44 -17.50
N LYS A 90 -1.53 -5.35 -18.18
CA LYS A 90 -1.03 -6.59 -17.60
C LYS A 90 0.00 -6.29 -16.53
N LEU A 91 -0.12 -6.98 -15.40
CA LEU A 91 0.83 -6.93 -14.30
C LEU A 91 1.84 -8.06 -14.48
N VAL A 92 3.09 -7.71 -14.73
CA VAL A 92 4.18 -8.67 -14.95
C VAL A 92 5.17 -8.56 -13.79
N PRO A 93 5.49 -9.65 -13.06
CA PRO A 93 6.50 -9.60 -12.01
C PRO A 93 7.86 -9.21 -12.60
N PHE A 94 8.56 -8.26 -11.97
CA PHE A 94 9.92 -7.89 -12.37
C PHE A 94 10.90 -9.05 -12.10
N SER A 95 10.70 -9.75 -10.98
CA SER A 95 11.43 -10.96 -10.60
C SER A 95 10.66 -11.73 -9.52
N ALA A 96 11.06 -12.96 -9.22
CA ALA A 96 10.52 -13.73 -8.09
C ALA A 96 11.06 -13.28 -6.71
N ASN A 97 12.12 -12.47 -6.69
CA ASN A 97 12.83 -12.09 -5.48
C ASN A 97 12.03 -11.12 -4.60
N GLN A 98 12.31 -11.16 -3.30
CA GLN A 98 11.91 -10.13 -2.35
C GLN A 98 13.07 -9.16 -2.13
N TYR A 99 12.75 -7.88 -2.02
CA TYR A 99 13.72 -6.79 -1.88
C TYR A 99 13.45 -6.01 -0.61
N ARG A 100 14.49 -5.45 0.01
CA ARG A 100 14.36 -4.31 0.94
C ARG A 100 14.79 -3.00 0.29
N GLN A 101 15.54 -3.09 -0.79
CA GLN A 101 15.90 -2.02 -1.70
C GLN A 101 16.26 -2.65 -3.05
N VAL A 102 16.06 -1.91 -4.13
CA VAL A 102 16.46 -2.31 -5.48
C VAL A 102 16.96 -1.09 -6.23
N ASN A 103 18.03 -1.26 -7.00
CA ASN A 103 18.49 -0.20 -7.88
C ASN A 103 17.41 0.10 -8.93
N ILE A 104 16.90 1.33 -8.94
CA ILE A 104 15.76 1.69 -9.79
C ILE A 104 16.09 1.55 -11.28
N ARG A 105 17.35 1.69 -11.69
CA ARG A 105 17.77 1.53 -13.10
C ARG A 105 17.49 0.13 -13.62
N ASN A 106 17.67 -0.89 -12.76
CA ASN A 106 17.41 -2.28 -13.15
C ASN A 106 15.91 -2.51 -13.42
N VAL A 107 15.04 -1.87 -12.64
CA VAL A 107 13.59 -1.92 -12.84
C VAL A 107 13.21 -1.13 -14.09
N LEU A 108 13.71 0.11 -14.22
CA LEU A 108 13.41 1.00 -15.35
C LEU A 108 13.89 0.44 -16.70
N ALA A 109 14.97 -0.34 -16.73
CA ALA A 109 15.43 -1.02 -17.94
C ALA A 109 14.40 -2.02 -18.51
N LYS A 110 13.38 -2.39 -17.72
CA LYS A 110 12.25 -3.24 -18.14
C LYS A 110 10.96 -2.46 -18.36
N CYS A 111 10.96 -1.14 -18.16
CA CYS A 111 9.80 -0.27 -18.31
C CYS A 111 9.88 0.56 -19.60
N GLN A 112 8.71 0.95 -20.08
CA GLN A 112 8.53 2.03 -21.05
C GLN A 112 7.89 3.24 -20.38
N LYS A 113 8.05 4.42 -20.97
CA LYS A 113 7.30 5.61 -20.58
C LYS A 113 5.80 5.33 -20.58
N GLY A 114 5.13 5.60 -19.47
CA GLY A 114 3.70 5.36 -19.23
C GLY A 114 3.40 4.09 -18.43
N ASP A 115 4.35 3.18 -18.29
CA ASP A 115 4.20 2.00 -17.44
C ASP A 115 4.17 2.41 -15.97
N HIS A 116 3.65 1.51 -15.11
CA HIS A 116 3.70 1.71 -13.67
C HIS A 116 4.58 0.65 -13.01
N ILE A 117 5.50 1.09 -12.15
CA ILE A 117 6.18 0.20 -11.21
C ILE A 117 5.22 -0.05 -10.05
N VAL A 118 4.84 -1.30 -9.83
CA VAL A 118 3.93 -1.71 -8.75
C VAL A 118 4.73 -2.37 -7.64
N LEU A 119 4.66 -1.78 -6.45
CA LEU A 119 5.33 -2.24 -5.24
C LEU A 119 4.35 -3.01 -4.36
N MET A 120 4.76 -4.17 -3.85
CA MET A 120 3.91 -5.00 -3.00
C MET A 120 4.65 -5.30 -1.72
N ALA A 121 4.31 -4.62 -0.62
CA ALA A 121 4.87 -4.90 0.70
C ALA A 121 4.55 -6.35 1.13
N ILE A 122 5.50 -7.00 1.77
CA ILE A 122 5.34 -8.37 2.28
C ILE A 122 4.97 -8.31 3.76
N GLY A 123 3.79 -8.84 4.08
CA GLY A 123 3.22 -8.84 5.43
C GLY A 123 1.93 -8.01 5.50
N ASN A 124 0.94 -8.52 6.22
CA ASN A 124 -0.38 -7.89 6.37
C ASN A 124 -0.37 -6.68 7.32
N GLN A 125 0.72 -6.48 8.06
CA GLN A 125 0.91 -5.35 8.95
C GLN A 125 1.31 -4.06 8.22
N TYR A 126 1.60 -4.10 6.91
CA TYR A 126 2.06 -2.93 6.15
C TYR A 126 1.00 -2.43 5.19
N ALA A 127 0.60 -1.17 5.36
CA ALA A 127 -0.25 -0.48 4.40
C ALA A 127 0.62 0.35 3.45
N LEU A 128 0.55 0.07 2.15
CA LEU A 128 1.26 0.81 1.11
C LEU A 128 0.23 1.42 0.13
N PRO A 129 -0.39 2.57 0.47
CA PRO A 129 -1.45 3.15 -0.35
C PRO A 129 -0.93 3.69 -1.69
N HIS A 130 0.29 4.21 -1.70
CA HIS A 130 0.98 4.75 -2.88
C HIS A 130 1.91 3.71 -3.50
N ASN A 131 1.33 2.60 -3.93
CA ASN A 131 2.08 1.43 -4.39
C ASN A 131 2.43 1.43 -5.88
N GLU A 132 1.75 2.24 -6.70
CA GLU A 132 2.02 2.34 -8.14
C GLU A 132 2.74 3.65 -8.47
N ILE A 133 3.86 3.54 -9.19
CA ILE A 133 4.72 4.67 -9.58
C ILE A 133 4.73 4.77 -11.10
N LEU A 134 4.24 5.87 -11.65
CA LEU A 134 4.27 6.14 -13.08
C LEU A 134 5.70 6.42 -13.57
N VAL A 135 6.10 5.77 -14.66
CA VAL A 135 7.34 6.05 -15.38
C VAL A 135 7.08 7.14 -16.43
N GLN A 136 7.77 8.28 -16.34
CA GLN A 136 7.57 9.45 -17.23
C GLN A 136 8.73 9.69 -18.20
#